data_AF-A0A820J363-F1
#
_entry.id   AF-A0A820J363-F1
#
_cell.length_a   1.000
_cell.length_b   1.000
_cell.length_c   1.000
_cell.angle_alpha   90.00
_cell.angle_beta   90.00
_cell.angle_gamma   90.00
#
_symmetry.space_group_name_H-M   'P 1'
#
loop_
_entity.id
_entity.type
_entity.pdbx_description
1 polymer ?
#
loop_
_entity_poly.entity_id
_entity_poly.type
_entity_poly.pdbx_seq_one_letter_code
_entity_poly.pdbx_strand_id
1 'polypeptide(L)' 'GKQIIDLVLDRLRKLSDQCDGLQGFLIFHSFGGGTGSGFTSLLMERLSLEYG' A
#
# COMPACT_ATOMS: atom_id res chain seq x y z
N GLY A 1 -9.81 2.03 8.09
CA GLY A 1 -8.56 1.46 7.58
C GLY A 1 -8.73 -0.01 7.20
N LYS A 2 -8.84 -0.91 8.17
CA LYS A 2 -8.86 -2.36 7.93
C LYS A 2 -9.95 -2.88 6.99
N GLN A 3 -11.09 -2.19 6.86
CA GLN A 3 -12.16 -2.61 5.93
C GLN A 3 -11.85 -2.26 4.45
N ILE A 4 -10.98 -1.29 4.20
CA ILE A 4 -10.65 -0.85 2.84
C ILE A 4 -9.25 -1.31 2.39
N ILE A 5 -8.45 -1.87 3.30
CA ILE A 5 -7.07 -2.27 3.00
C ILE A 5 -7.03 -3.36 1.94
N ASP A 6 -7.90 -4.37 2.02
CA ASP A 6 -7.93 -5.48 1.07
C ASP A 6 -8.31 -5.00 -0.34
N LEU A 7 -9.24 -4.04 -0.42
CA LEU A 7 -9.62 -3.40 -1.68
C LEU A 7 -8.45 -2.62 -2.29
N VAL A 8 -7.68 -1.89 -1.47
CA VAL A 8 -6.53 -1.12 -1.96
C VAL A 8 -5.40 -2.06 -2.42
N LEU A 9 -5.13 -3.13 -1.67
CA LEU A 9 -4.13 -4.14 -2.03
C LEU A 9 -4.48 -4.86 -3.34
N ASP A 10 -5.74 -5.24 -3.54
CA ASP A 10 -6.18 -5.84 -4.81
C ASP A 10 -5.94 -4.91 -6.01
N ARG A 11 -6.14 -3.61 -5.84
CA ARG A 11 -5.87 -2.62 -6.89
C ARG A 11 -4.37 -2.44 -7.13
N LEU A 12 -3.56 -2.38 -6.08
CA LEU A 12 -2.10 -2.33 -6.22
C LEU A 12 -1.57 -3.58 -6.90
N ARG A 13 -2.05 -4.77 -6.54
CA ARG A 13 -1.66 -6.04 -7.15
C ARG A 13 -1.94 -6.06 -8.65
N LYS A 14 -3.13 -5.63 -9.08
CA LYS A 14 -3.47 -5.53 -10.50
C LYS A 14 -2.52 -4.63 -11.30
N LEU A 15 -2.01 -3.56 -10.69
CA LEU A 15 -1.02 -2.68 -11.33
C LEU A 15 0.38 -3.30 -11.31
N SER A 16 0.75 -3.94 -10.21
CA SER A 16 2.01 -4.66 -10.08
C SER A 16 2.13 -5.81 -11.09
N ASP A 17 1.06 -6.58 -11.31
CA ASP A 17 1.01 -7.70 -12.26
C ASP A 17 1.16 -7.23 -13.72
N GLN A 18 0.90 -5.95 -14.00
CA GLN A 18 1.11 -5.33 -15.31
C GLN A 18 2.55 -4.82 -15.52
N CYS A 19 3.40 -4.88 -14.50
CA CYS A 19 4.80 -4.47 -14.58
C CYS A 19 5.70 -5.68 -14.83
N ASP A 20 6.54 -5.64 -15.86
CA ASP A 20 7.51 -6.71 -16.15
C ASP A 20 8.66 -6.78 -15.11
N GLY A 21 8.83 -5.74 -14.29
CA GLY A 21 9.91 -5.63 -13.31
C GLY A 21 9.67 -4.51 -12.30
N LEU A 22 8.65 -4.66 -11.44
CA LEU A 22 8.35 -3.69 -10.40
C LEU A 22 9.52 -3.54 -9.41
N GLN A 23 10.05 -2.33 -9.28
CA GLN A 23 11.19 -2.04 -8.39
C GLN A 23 10.77 -1.64 -6.97
N GLY A 24 9.55 -1.12 -6.80
CA GLY A 24 9.06 -0.69 -5.50
C GLY A 24 7.94 0.35 -5.61
N PHE A 25 7.64 0.97 -4.47
CA PHE A 25 6.52 1.91 -4.32
C PHE A 25 7.00 3.24 -3.73
N LEU A 26 6.47 4.35 -4.26
CA LEU A 26 6.59 5.67 -3.64
C LEU A 26 5.27 6.02 -2.97
N ILE A 27 5.27 6.12 -1.64
CA ILE A 27 4.05 6.35 -0.87
C ILE A 27 4.07 7.78 -0.32
N PHE A 28 3.09 8.58 -0.75
CA PHE A 28 2.92 9.96 -0.30
C PHE A 28 1.75 10.04 0.68
N HIS A 29 2.01 10.54 1.89
CA HIS A 29 0.98 10.72 2.90
C HIS A 29 1.31 11.90 3.83
N SER A 30 0.32 12.37 4.59
CA SER A 30 0.55 13.34 5.66
C SER A 30 1.03 12.66 6.93
N PHE A 31 1.91 13.32 7.69
CA PHE A 31 2.45 12.78 8.95
C PHE A 31 1.46 12.81 10.12
N GLY A 32 0.59 13.82 10.19
CA GLY A 32 -0.26 14.09 11.37
C GLY A 32 -1.75 13.74 11.22
N GLY A 33 -2.21 13.23 10.07
CA GLY A 33 -3.63 12.92 9.84
C GLY A 33 -3.96 11.46 10.13
N GLY A 34 -5.11 11.16 10.78
CA GLY A 34 -5.47 9.79 11.19
C GLY A 34 -5.52 8.76 10.04
N THR A 35 -5.88 9.17 8.82
CA THR A 35 -5.77 8.33 7.62
C THR A 35 -4.34 8.32 7.09
N GLY A 36 -3.73 9.50 6.92
CA GLY A 36 -2.38 9.63 6.37
C GLY A 36 -1.32 8.86 7.16
N SER A 37 -1.34 8.88 8.49
CA SER A 37 -0.38 8.16 9.32
C SER A 37 -0.85 6.75 9.65
N GLY A 38 -2.11 6.58 10.06
CA GLY A 38 -2.62 5.30 10.54
C GLY A 38 -2.87 4.29 9.42
N PHE A 39 -3.53 4.70 8.33
CA PHE A 39 -3.78 3.81 7.21
C PHE A 39 -2.49 3.51 6.44
N THR A 40 -1.63 4.51 6.24
CA THR A 40 -0.38 4.29 5.51
C THR A 40 0.59 3.37 6.26
N SER A 41 0.66 3.45 7.60
CA SER A 41 1.44 2.49 8.39
C SER A 41 0.95 1.05 8.18
N LEU A 42 -0.38 0.84 8.22
CA LEU A 42 -0.99 -0.46 7.95
C LEU A 42 -0.71 -0.94 6.50
N LEU A 43 -0.77 -0.03 5.53
CA LEU A 43 -0.47 -0.33 4.13
C LEU A 43 1.00 -0.74 3.94
N MET A 44 1.93 -0.02 4.56
CA MET A 44 3.35 -0.34 4.51
C MET A 44 3.67 -1.72 5.12
N GLU A 45 3.04 -2.07 6.24
CA GLU A 45 3.17 -3.40 6.85
C GLU A 45 2.73 -4.50 5.87
N ARG A 46 1.60 -4.31 5.19
CA ARG A 46 1.08 -5.29 4.21
C ARG A 46 1.92 -5.38 2.95
N LEU A 47 2.36 -4.25 2.39
CA LEU A 47 3.24 -4.23 1.23
C LEU A 47 4.58 -4.89 1.53
N SER A 48 5.12 -4.71 2.74
CA SER A 48 6.37 -5.37 3.15
C SER A 48 6.21 -6.88 3.31
N LEU A 49 5.00 -7.38 3.58
CA LEU A 49 4.71 -8.82 3.64
C LEU A 49 4.49 -9.44 2.25
N GLU A 50 3.92 -8.70 1.30
CA GLU A 50 3.60 -9.21 -0.04
C GLU A 50 4.71 -9.01 -1.08
N TYR A 51 5.53 -7.96 -0.92
CA TYR A 51 6.55 -7.53 -1.88
C TYR A 51 7.96 -7.40 -1.27
N GLY A 52 8.14 -7.82 -0.01
CA GLY A 52 9.42 -7.83 0.70
C GLY A 52 10.16 -9.16 0.63
#